data_AF-B0JN74-F1
#
_entry.id   AF-B0JN74-F1
#
_cell.length_a   1.000
_cell.length_b   1.000
_cell.length_c   1.000
_cell.angle_alpha   90.00
_cell.angle_beta   90.00
_cell.angle_gamma   90.00
#
_symmetry.space_group_name_H-M   'P 1'
#
loop_
_entity.id
_entity.type
_entity.pdbx_description
1 polymer ?
#
loop_
_entity_poly.entity_id
_entity_poly.type
_entity_poly.pdbx_seq_one_letter_code
_entity_poly.pdbx_strand_id
1 'polypeptide(L)'
;MKYLVDERYPEAQKIRGVQDNLNTHVKASLYKAFPPREARRILDKLEFYYTPKHGSWLNMAEIELSVLNRQCLNRRIPSQEILIQEVEAWEQQRNQTSSPVDWQFTTEDARIKLTQLYLSILT
;
A
#
# COMPACT_ATOMS: atom_id res chain seq x y z
N MET A 1 -3.62 2.13 -9.67
CA MET A 1 -2.75 1.29 -10.54
C MET A 1 -2.34 2.00 -11.83
N LYS A 2 -3.26 2.47 -12.69
CA LYS A 2 -2.91 3.22 -13.92
C LYS A 2 -1.95 4.40 -13.66
N TYR A 3 -2.23 5.23 -12.66
CA TYR A 3 -1.36 6.31 -12.20
C TYR A 3 0.11 5.88 -11.95
N LEU A 4 0.31 4.71 -11.32
CA LEU A 4 1.66 4.19 -11.06
C LEU A 4 2.39 3.87 -12.35
N VAL A 5 1.69 3.28 -13.32
CA VAL A 5 2.24 2.82 -14.60
C VAL A 5 2.49 3.96 -15.56
N ASP A 6 1.60 4.95 -15.61
CA ASP A 6 1.62 5.99 -16.64
C ASP A 6 2.30 7.27 -16.18
N GLU A 7 2.24 7.60 -14.88
CA GLU A 7 2.69 8.90 -14.38
C GLU A 7 3.86 8.77 -13.40
N ARG A 8 3.79 7.87 -12.42
CA ARG A 8 4.85 7.76 -11.40
C ARG A 8 6.09 7.04 -11.90
N TYR A 9 5.90 5.93 -12.60
CA TYR A 9 7.00 5.07 -13.05
C TYR A 9 6.82 4.64 -14.52
N PRO A 10 6.68 5.60 -15.45
CA PRO A 10 6.47 5.30 -16.87
C PRO A 10 7.59 4.47 -17.47
N GLU A 11 8.84 4.71 -17.06
CA GLU A 11 10.01 4.00 -17.59
C GLU A 11 10.29 2.66 -16.90
N ALA A 12 9.56 2.32 -15.83
CA ALA A 12 9.79 1.05 -15.15
C ALA A 12 9.36 -0.13 -16.02
N GLN A 13 10.25 -1.10 -16.17
CA GLN A 13 9.94 -2.39 -16.81
C GLN A 13 8.95 -3.19 -15.97
N LYS A 14 9.15 -3.19 -14.65
CA LYS A 14 8.26 -3.79 -13.66
C LYS A 14 8.18 -2.92 -12.40
N ILE A 15 6.97 -2.82 -11.85
CA ILE A 15 6.66 -2.16 -10.59
C ILE A 15 6.19 -3.24 -9.62
N ARG A 16 6.95 -3.43 -8.54
CA ARG A 16 6.62 -4.37 -7.47
C ARG A 16 5.78 -3.65 -6.41
N GLY A 17 4.49 -3.94 -6.39
CA GLY A 17 3.56 -3.39 -5.40
C GLY A 17 3.39 -4.33 -4.22
N VAL A 18 3.57 -3.82 -3.01
CA VAL A 18 3.19 -4.51 -1.78
C VAL A 18 1.84 -3.96 -1.31
N GLN A 19 0.86 -4.83 -1.09
CA GLN A 19 -0.48 -4.43 -0.62
C GLN A 19 -1.08 -5.50 0.30
N ASP A 20 -2.13 -5.17 1.04
CA ASP A 20 -2.86 -6.13 1.87
C ASP A 20 -3.72 -7.09 1.03
N ASN A 21 -4.14 -8.19 1.67
CA ASN A 21 -4.84 -9.30 1.06
C ASN A 21 -6.37 -9.12 1.10
N LEU A 22 -6.86 -7.99 0.62
CA LEU A 22 -8.29 -7.71 0.47
C LEU A 22 -8.85 -8.44 -0.77
N ASN A 23 -10.11 -8.86 -0.73
CA ASN A 23 -10.75 -9.60 -1.84
C ASN A 23 -10.80 -8.82 -3.17
N THR A 24 -10.71 -7.49 -3.14
CA THR A 24 -10.63 -6.61 -4.31
C THR A 24 -9.19 -6.43 -4.81
N HIS A 25 -8.18 -6.79 -4.03
CA HIS A 25 -6.76 -6.70 -4.40
C HIS A 25 -6.35 -7.91 -5.23
N VAL A 26 -7.05 -8.09 -6.36
CA VAL A 26 -6.83 -9.17 -7.33
C VAL A 26 -6.69 -8.59 -8.73
N LYS A 27 -5.91 -9.25 -9.59
CA LYS A 27 -5.68 -8.81 -10.97
C LYS A 27 -6.98 -8.62 -11.76
N ALA A 28 -7.99 -9.45 -11.49
CA ALA A 28 -9.30 -9.39 -12.13
C ALA A 28 -10.02 -8.05 -11.90
N SER A 29 -9.74 -7.34 -10.79
CA SER A 29 -10.33 -6.03 -10.53
C SER A 29 -9.95 -4.98 -11.58
N LEU A 30 -8.77 -5.09 -12.20
CA LEU A 30 -8.40 -4.20 -13.30
C LEU A 30 -9.23 -4.44 -14.56
N TYR A 31 -9.62 -5.69 -14.84
CA TYR A 31 -10.53 -6.00 -15.95
C TYR A 31 -11.97 -5.57 -15.68
N LYS A 32 -12.36 -5.37 -14.41
CA LYS A 32 -13.64 -4.74 -14.07
C LYS A 32 -13.61 -3.23 -14.27
N ALA A 33 -12.46 -2.60 -14.04
CA ALA A 33 -12.31 -1.14 -14.09
C ALA A 33 -11.95 -0.59 -15.49
N PHE A 34 -11.27 -1.38 -16.33
CA PHE A 34 -10.73 -0.93 -17.61
C PHE A 34 -11.04 -1.90 -18.75
N PRO A 35 -11.09 -1.42 -20.01
CA PRO A 35 -11.17 -2.30 -21.18
C PRO A 35 -10.06 -3.36 -21.18
N PRO A 36 -10.30 -4.59 -21.69
CA PRO A 36 -9.36 -5.70 -21.54
C PRO A 36 -7.92 -5.41 -21.98
N ARG A 37 -7.75 -4.69 -23.10
CA ARG A 37 -6.42 -4.29 -23.62
C ARG A 37 -5.68 -3.37 -22.64
N GLU A 38 -6.39 -2.43 -22.02
CA GLU A 38 -5.82 -1.47 -21.08
C GLU A 38 -5.52 -2.14 -19.73
N ALA A 39 -6.44 -2.97 -19.23
CA ALA A 39 -6.21 -3.76 -18.03
C ALA A 39 -4.96 -4.64 -18.17
N ARG A 40 -4.80 -5.29 -19.33
CA ARG A 40 -3.62 -6.12 -19.63
C ARG A 40 -2.34 -5.30 -19.67
N ARG A 41 -2.32 -4.18 -20.39
CA ARG A 41 -1.17 -3.26 -20.46
C ARG A 41 -0.70 -2.82 -19.06
N ILE A 42 -1.63 -2.44 -18.19
CA ILE A 42 -1.34 -2.04 -16.82
C ILE A 42 -0.78 -3.23 -16.02
N LEU A 43 -1.41 -4.41 -16.11
CA LEU A 43 -0.96 -5.61 -15.41
C LEU A 43 0.40 -6.12 -15.86
N ASP A 44 0.74 -5.95 -17.14
CA ASP A 44 2.03 -6.40 -17.68
C ASP A 44 3.21 -5.64 -17.06
N LYS A 45 2.99 -4.43 -16.51
CA LYS A 45 4.01 -3.70 -15.74
C LYS A 45 3.95 -3.92 -14.22
N LEU A 46 2.95 -4.61 -13.70
CA LEU A 46 2.77 -4.80 -12.26
C LEU A 46 3.16 -6.21 -11.82
N GLU A 47 3.71 -6.30 -10.61
CA GLU A 47 3.92 -7.53 -9.85
C GLU A 47 3.46 -7.26 -8.41
N PHE A 48 2.55 -8.08 -7.89
CA PHE A 48 1.95 -7.87 -6.57
C PHE A 48 2.48 -8.87 -5.56
N TYR A 49 2.91 -8.35 -4.41
CA TYR A 49 3.20 -9.12 -3.20
C TYR A 49 2.18 -8.74 -2.15
N TYR A 50 1.56 -9.76 -1.54
CA TYR A 50 0.52 -9.53 -0.55
C TYR A 50 1.09 -9.70 0.86
N THR A 51 0.73 -8.79 1.77
CA THR A 51 1.00 -9.02 3.19
C THR A 51 0.18 -10.22 3.68
N PRO A 52 0.67 -10.95 4.70
CA PRO A 52 -0.10 -12.02 5.31
C PRO A 52 -1.49 -11.57 5.79
N LYS A 53 -2.43 -12.51 5.83
CA LYS A 53 -3.70 -12.28 6.54
C LYS A 53 -3.39 -11.94 7.99
N HIS A 54 -4.11 -10.96 8.55
CA HIS A 54 -3.87 -10.41 9.88
C HIS A 54 -2.47 -9.80 10.09
N GLY A 55 -1.77 -9.46 8.99
CA GLY A 55 -0.45 -8.83 8.98
C GLY A 55 -0.49 -7.31 8.77
N SER A 56 -1.54 -6.62 9.21
CA SER A 56 -1.69 -5.16 9.07
C SER A 56 -0.50 -4.37 9.63
N TRP A 57 0.13 -4.87 10.68
CA TRP A 57 1.33 -4.27 11.28
C TRP A 57 2.57 -4.29 10.36
N LEU A 58 2.54 -5.05 9.25
CA LEU A 58 3.55 -5.02 8.18
C LEU A 58 3.13 -4.15 6.99
N ASN A 59 1.91 -3.60 7.00
CA ASN A 59 1.38 -2.81 5.89
C ASN A 59 1.85 -1.36 6.01
N MET A 60 2.71 -0.93 5.09
CA MET A 60 3.26 0.43 5.06
C MET A 60 2.18 1.52 4.98
N ALA A 61 1.07 1.26 4.27
CA ALA A 61 -0.02 2.23 4.20
C ALA A 61 -0.71 2.41 5.57
N GLU A 62 -0.93 1.31 6.30
CA GLU A 62 -1.54 1.36 7.64
C GLU A 62 -0.60 2.01 8.67
N ILE A 63 0.71 1.81 8.54
CA ILE A 63 1.72 2.50 9.36
C ILE A 63 1.62 4.02 9.13
N GLU A 64 1.57 4.47 7.88
CA GLU A 64 1.47 5.91 7.58
C GLU A 64 0.12 6.50 8.02
N LEU A 65 -0.98 5.75 7.89
CA LEU A 65 -2.28 6.14 8.46
C LEU A 65 -2.22 6.27 10.00
N SER A 66 -1.46 5.43 10.70
CA SER A 66 -1.22 5.57 12.14
C SER A 66 -0.43 6.84 12.49
N VAL A 67 0.51 7.26 11.62
CA VAL A 67 1.23 8.54 11.76
C VAL A 67 0.27 9.71 11.55
N LEU A 68 -0.49 9.71 10.44
CA LEU A 68 -1.53 10.71 10.15
C LEU A 68 -2.50 10.85 11.33
N ASN A 69 -2.98 9.73 11.87
CA ASN A 69 -3.91 9.74 12.98
C ASN A 69 -3.32 10.44 14.22
N ARG A 70 -2.08 10.12 14.59
CA ARG A 70 -1.41 10.72 15.76
C ARG A 70 -1.09 12.20 15.56
N GLN A 71 -0.72 12.61 14.35
CA GLN A 71 -0.22 13.96 14.07
C GLN A 71 -1.32 14.95 13.68
N CYS A 72 -2.36 14.48 12.99
CA CYS A 72 -3.38 15.35 12.39
C CYS A 72 -4.79 15.05 12.93
N LEU A 73 -5.17 13.76 12.98
CA LEU A 73 -6.57 13.36 13.22
C LEU A 73 -6.93 13.07 14.68
N ASN A 74 -5.98 13.23 15.62
CA ASN A 74 -6.20 12.98 17.05
C ASN A 74 -7.01 14.10 17.73
N ARG A 75 -8.11 14.52 17.10
CA ARG A 75 -9.02 15.56 17.54
C ARG A 75 -10.35 15.45 16.79
N ARG A 76 -11.40 16.06 17.32
CA ARG A 76 -12.67 16.19 16.60
C ARG A 76 -12.51 17.18 15.44
N ILE A 77 -12.93 16.76 14.25
CA ILE A 77 -13.00 17.59 13.05
C ILE A 77 -14.47 17.74 12.67
N PRO A 78 -15.00 18.97 12.54
CA PRO A 78 -16.44 19.19 12.53
C PRO A 78 -17.09 19.02 11.15
N SER A 79 -16.31 18.96 10.07
CA SER A 79 -16.83 18.75 8.71
C SER A 79 -15.84 18.01 7.83
N GLN A 80 -16.35 17.44 6.73
CA GLN A 80 -15.53 16.73 5.75
C GLN A 80 -14.58 17.69 5.02
N GLU A 81 -15.02 18.93 4.75
CA GLU A 81 -14.20 19.93 4.08
C GLU A 81 -12.95 20.27 4.89
N ILE A 82 -13.11 20.45 6.22
CA ILE A 82 -11.98 20.70 7.11
C ILE A 82 -11.10 19.45 7.20
N LEU A 83 -11.68 18.25 7.24
CA LEU A 83 -10.90 17.01 7.25
C LEU A 83 -9.99 16.90 6.01
N ILE A 84 -10.52 17.22 4.82
CA ILE A 84 -9.75 17.20 3.57
C ILE A 84 -8.59 18.20 3.65
N GLN A 85 -8.87 19.46 4.04
CA GLN A 85 -7.84 20.50 4.13
C GLN A 85 -6.71 20.13 5.09
N GLU A 86 -7.05 19.56 6.24
CA GLU A 86 -6.08 19.16 7.26
C GLU A 86 -5.22 17.98 6.82
N VAL A 87 -5.81 16.99 6.14
CA VAL A 87 -5.09 15.84 5.58
C VAL A 87 -4.17 16.30 4.44
N GLU A 88 -4.64 17.18 3.55
CA GLU A 88 -3.84 17.74 2.45
C GLU A 88 -2.63 18.54 2.97
N ALA A 89 -2.85 19.42 3.97
CA ALA A 89 -1.77 20.18 4.57
C ALA A 89 -0.73 19.27 5.25
N TRP A 90 -1.20 18.25 5.97
CA TRP A 90 -0.32 17.24 6.57
C TRP A 90 0.45 16.44 5.52
N GLU A 91 -0.20 15.98 4.44
CA GLU A 91 0.42 15.22 3.36
C GLU A 91 1.53 16.05 2.68
N GLN A 92 1.27 17.33 2.38
CA GLN A 92 2.25 18.22 1.77
C GLN A 92 3.49 18.38 2.65
N GLN A 93 3.31 18.63 3.95
CA GLN A 93 4.41 18.74 4.89
C GLN A 93 5.21 17.42 4.99
N ARG A 94 4.50 16.29 5.06
CA ARG A 94 5.11 14.96 5.17
C ARG A 94 5.96 14.62 3.94
N ASN A 95 5.45 14.89 2.74
CA ASN A 95 6.15 14.70 1.47
C ASN A 95 7.39 15.61 1.35
N GLN A 96 7.30 16.87 1.77
CA GLN A 96 8.44 17.79 1.78
C GLN A 96 9.56 17.35 2.74
N THR A 97 9.17 16.82 3.91
CA THR A 97 10.15 16.33 4.90
C THR A 97 10.83 15.04 4.44
N SER A 98 10.18 14.25 3.57
CA SER A 98 10.72 13.00 3.01
C SER A 98 11.31 12.06 4.05
N SER A 99 10.62 11.88 5.19
CA SER A 99 11.08 10.99 6.25
C SER A 99 11.00 9.53 5.80
N PRO A 100 12.13 8.81 5.66
CA PRO A 100 12.09 7.39 5.33
C PRO A 100 11.49 6.60 6.49
N VAL A 101 10.88 5.46 6.17
CA VAL A 101 10.49 4.47 7.17
C VAL A 101 11.76 3.76 7.64
N ASP A 102 12.05 3.81 8.94
CA ASP A 102 13.07 2.97 9.56
C ASP A 102 12.51 1.55 9.73
N TRP A 103 12.78 0.70 8.75
CA TRP A 103 12.25 -0.65 8.71
C TRP A 103 13.14 -1.64 9.46
N GLN A 104 12.68 -2.09 10.64
CA GLN A 104 13.47 -2.95 11.51
C GLN A 104 13.10 -4.44 11.42
N PHE A 105 12.00 -4.80 10.76
CA PHE A 105 11.54 -6.19 10.69
C PHE A 105 12.27 -6.94 9.56
N THR A 106 13.04 -7.96 9.93
CA THR A 106 13.92 -8.70 9.00
C THR A 106 13.30 -10.00 8.47
N THR A 107 13.97 -10.63 7.51
CA THR A 107 13.56 -11.95 7.01
C THR A 107 13.75 -13.03 8.09
N GLU A 108 14.79 -12.89 8.92
CA GLU A 108 15.08 -13.75 10.06
C GLU A 108 13.93 -13.67 11.10
N ASP A 109 13.46 -12.46 11.41
CA ASP A 109 12.29 -12.26 12.29
C ASP A 109 11.04 -12.89 11.68
N ALA A 110 10.84 -12.75 10.36
CA ALA A 110 9.72 -13.32 9.64
C ALA A 110 9.70 -14.85 9.73
N ARG A 111 10.86 -15.52 9.61
CA ARG A 111 10.95 -16.99 9.73
C ARG A 111 10.44 -17.50 11.07
N ILE A 112 10.67 -16.74 12.14
CA ILE A 112 10.21 -17.08 13.49
C ILE A 112 8.74 -16.69 13.66
N LYS A 113 8.42 -15.40 13.46
CA LYS A 113 7.10 -14.83 13.75
C LYS A 113 5.99 -15.34 12.82
N LEU A 114 6.34 -15.73 11.59
CA LEU A 114 5.42 -16.23 10.57
C LEU A 114 5.59 -17.74 10.30
N THR A 115 6.19 -18.50 11.22
CA THR A 115 6.46 -19.94 11.05
C THR A 115 5.25 -20.73 10.52
N GLN A 116 4.05 -20.45 11.04
CA GLN A 116 2.80 -21.12 10.63
C GLN A 116 2.43 -20.89 9.16
N LEU A 117 2.85 -19.77 8.57
CA LEU A 117 2.62 -19.48 7.15
C LEU A 117 3.57 -20.27 6.24
N TYR A 118 4.78 -20.58 6.69
CA TYR A 118 5.72 -21.39 5.90
C TYR A 118 5.27 -22.86 5.83
N LEU A 119 4.71 -23.38 6.92
CA LEU A 119 4.21 -24.76 6.98
C LEU A 119 3.00 -24.99 6.06
N SER A 120 2.14 -23.99 5.90
CA SER A 120 0.93 -24.08 5.06
C SER A 120 1.20 -23.96 3.55
N ILE A 121 2.39 -23.51 3.13
CA ILE A 121 2.79 -23.45 1.71
C ILE A 121 3.37 -24.78 1.22
N LEU A 122 3.80 -25.66 2.15
CA LEU A 122 4.42 -26.96 1.85
C LEU A 122 3.41 -28.13 1.81
N THR A 123 2.14 -27.86 2.10
CA THR A 123 1.03 -28.83 2.11
C THR A 123 0.01 -28.47 1.04
#